data_AF-A0A2T9VJI0-F1
#
_entry.id   AF-A0A2T9VJI0-F1
#
_cell.length_a   1.000
_cell.length_b   1.000
_cell.length_c   1.000
_cell.angle_alpha   90.00
_cell.angle_beta   90.00
_cell.angle_gamma   90.00
#
_symmetry.space_group_name_H-M   'P 1'
#
loop_
_entity.id
_entity.type
_entity.pdbx_description
1 polymer ?
#
loop_
_entity_poly.entity_id
_entity_poly.type
_entity_poly.pdbx_seq_one_letter_code
_entity_poly.pdbx_strand_id
1 'polypeptide(L)' 'MPITIQDIKTHKDQYGLHDLDTMSTEEYRKALSDGAFFWIDHHDFLRSTLSEEILTTNREQLETLIEYLQSISDKMSS' A
#
# COMPACT_ATOMS: atom_id res chain seq x y z
N MET A 1 -1.25 -9.09 -18.82
CA MET A 1 0.14 -9.57 -18.59
C MET A 1 0.33 -9.68 -17.09
N PRO A 2 0.94 -10.74 -16.55
CA PRO A 2 1.24 -10.80 -15.13
C PRO A 2 2.26 -9.71 -14.76
N ILE A 3 2.19 -9.20 -13.53
CA ILE A 3 3.19 -8.27 -12.98
C ILE A 3 4.54 -8.96 -12.99
N THR A 4 5.54 -8.31 -13.58
CA THR A 4 6.89 -8.86 -13.66
C THR A 4 7.75 -8.37 -12.50
N ILE A 5 8.88 -9.06 -12.28
CA ILE A 5 9.91 -8.58 -11.34
C ILE A 5 10.43 -7.19 -11.74
N GLN A 6 10.45 -6.87 -13.04
CA GLN A 6 10.88 -5.56 -13.51
C GLN A 6 9.86 -4.48 -13.12
N ASP A 7 8.57 -4.75 -13.21
CA ASP A 7 7.51 -3.82 -12.79
C ASP A 7 7.61 -3.54 -11.29
N ILE A 8 7.83 -4.58 -10.48
CA ILE A 8 8.05 -4.45 -9.03
C ILE A 8 9.27 -3.56 -8.75
N LYS A 9 10.39 -3.77 -9.46
CA LYS A 9 11.59 -2.94 -9.28
C LYS A 9 11.33 -1.48 -9.64
N THR A 10 10.77 -1.23 -10.82
CA THR A 10 10.44 0.12 -11.29
C THR A 10 9.52 0.85 -10.30
N HIS A 11 8.53 0.15 -9.75
CA HIS A 11 7.64 0.71 -8.74
C HIS A 11 8.38 1.05 -7.44
N LYS A 12 9.27 0.18 -6.97
CA LYS A 12 10.12 0.49 -5.81
C LYS A 12 11.04 1.67 -6.07
N ASP A 13 11.65 1.75 -7.26
CA ASP A 13 12.52 2.86 -7.69
C ASP A 13 11.74 4.18 -7.68
N GLN A 14 10.50 4.18 -8.18
CA GLN A 14 9.65 5.37 -8.24
C GLN A 14 9.30 5.93 -6.86
N TYR A 15 9.08 5.07 -5.87
CA TYR A 15 8.60 5.46 -4.54
C TYR A 15 9.66 5.33 -3.42
N GLY A 16 10.90 4.96 -3.76
CA GLY A 16 12.00 4.78 -2.81
C GLY A 16 11.84 3.57 -1.87
N LEU A 17 11.08 2.53 -2.26
CA LEU A 17 10.70 1.40 -1.38
C LEU A 17 11.71 0.23 -1.34
N HIS A 18 13.01 0.51 -1.53
CA HIS A 18 14.03 -0.55 -1.59
C HIS A 18 14.36 -1.14 -0.22
N ASP A 19 14.56 -0.27 0.76
CA ASP A 19 15.11 -0.62 2.07
C ASP A 19 14.12 -0.23 3.17
N LEU A 20 12.92 -0.81 3.13
CA LEU A 20 11.83 -0.53 4.08
C LEU A 20 12.23 -0.78 5.55
N ASP A 21 13.22 -1.65 5.80
CA ASP A 21 13.76 -1.97 7.12
C ASP A 21 14.65 -0.85 7.70
N THR A 22 15.23 -0.01 6.85
CA THR A 22 16.08 1.13 7.25
C THR A 22 15.47 2.50 6.94
N MET A 23 14.37 2.53 6.19
CA MET A 23 13.61 3.72 5.85
C MET A 23 13.11 4.45 7.10
N SER A 24 13.26 5.77 7.13
CA SER A 24 12.70 6.59 8.21
C SER A 24 11.17 6.59 8.18
N THR A 25 10.55 6.88 9.33
CA THR A 25 9.08 7.00 9.39
C THR A 25 8.58 8.17 8.54
N GLU A 26 9.36 9.26 8.41
CA GLU A 26 9.03 10.38 7.54
C GLU A 26 8.98 9.98 6.06
N GLU A 27 9.98 9.24 5.57
CA GLU A 27 10.03 8.73 4.20
C GLU A 27 8.88 7.75 3.93
N TYR A 28 8.61 6.85 4.86
CA TYR A 28 7.49 5.90 4.74
C TYR A 28 6.14 6.62 4.67
N ARG A 29 5.96 7.66 5.49
CA ARG A 29 4.73 8.48 5.51
C ARG A 29 4.59 9.29 4.22
N LYS A 30 5.70 9.74 3.63
CA LYS A 30 5.72 10.37 2.31
C LYS A 30 5.30 9.37 1.22
N ALA A 31 5.85 8.15 1.21
CA ALA A 31 5.48 7.14 0.22
C ALA A 31 3.98 6.79 0.29
N LEU A 32 3.40 6.68 1.49
CA LEU A 32 1.96 6.52 1.67
C LEU A 32 1.17 7.68 1.06
N SER A 33 1.60 8.91 1.30
CA SER A 33 0.92 10.12 0.81
C SER A 33 1.05 10.31 -0.70
N ASP A 34 2.16 9.84 -1.29
CA ASP A 34 2.41 9.85 -2.73
C ASP A 34 1.64 8.73 -3.47
N GLY A 35 0.86 7.92 -2.74
CA GLY A 35 0.06 6.84 -3.31
C GLY A 35 0.90 5.61 -3.70
N ALA A 36 2.03 5.37 -3.04
CA ALA A 36 2.91 4.25 -3.37
C ALA A 36 2.20 2.89 -3.19
N PHE A 37 1.35 2.76 -2.19
CA PHE A 37 0.70 1.49 -1.89
C PHE A 37 -0.69 1.40 -2.51
N PHE A 38 -1.52 2.43 -2.27
CA PHE A 38 -2.93 2.43 -2.66
C PHE A 38 -3.40 3.80 -3.15
N TRP A 39 -4.45 3.80 -3.96
CA TRP A 39 -5.16 4.99 -4.42
C TRP A 39 -6.67 4.71 -4.52
N ILE A 40 -7.49 5.76 -4.54
CA ILE A 40 -8.95 5.67 -4.69
C ILE A 40 -9.30 5.99 -6.15
N ASP A 41 -9.99 5.07 -6.82
CA ASP A 41 -10.41 5.27 -8.22
C ASP A 41 -11.69 6.13 -8.36
N HIS A 42 -12.11 6.37 -9.60
CA HIS A 42 -13.29 7.16 -9.90
C HIS A 42 -14.62 6.49 -9.49
N HIS A 43 -14.60 5.24 -9.04
CA HIS A 43 -15.72 4.53 -8.44
C HIS A 43 -15.65 4.49 -6.91
N ASP A 44 -14.75 5.25 -6.29
CA ASP A 44 -14.48 5.22 -4.86
C ASP A 44 -13.93 3.87 -4.35
N PHE A 45 -13.26 3.10 -5.22
CA PHE A 45 -12.63 1.83 -4.82
C PHE A 45 -11.17 2.04 -4.43
N LEU A 46 -10.76 1.45 -3.30
CA LEU A 46 -9.36 1.41 -2.90
C LEU A 46 -8.63 0.35 -3.73
N ARG A 47 -7.60 0.76 -4.47
CA ARG A 47 -6.81 -0.10 -5.35
C ARG A 47 -5.35 -0.12 -4.97
N SER A 48 -4.70 -1.25 -5.20
CA SER A 48 -3.24 -1.38 -5.22
C SER A 48 -2.65 -0.58 -6.39
N THR A 49 -1.68 0.28 -6.11
CA THR A 49 -1.00 1.08 -7.15
C THR A 49 -0.17 0.22 -8.10
N LEU A 50 0.39 -0.90 -7.61
CA LEU A 50 1.22 -1.77 -8.46
C LEU A 50 0.37 -2.76 -9.27
N SER A 51 -0.66 -3.35 -8.66
CA SER A 51 -1.42 -4.45 -9.26
C SER A 51 -2.76 -4.06 -9.84
N GLU A 52 -3.24 -2.83 -9.58
CA GLU A 52 -4.59 -2.35 -9.93
C GLU A 52 -5.73 -3.15 -9.27
N GLU A 53 -5.38 -4.09 -8.38
CA GLU A 53 -6.33 -4.93 -7.66
C GLU A 53 -7.15 -4.10 -6.69
N ILE A 54 -8.46 -4.34 -6.69
CA ILE A 54 -9.39 -3.73 -5.74
C ILE A 54 -9.24 -4.40 -4.39
N LEU A 55 -8.97 -3.62 -3.36
CA LEU A 55 -8.91 -4.07 -1.97
C LEU A 55 -10.25 -3.91 -1.29
N THR A 56 -10.94 -2.78 -1.54
CA THR A 56 -12.24 -2.48 -0.95
C THR A 56 -13.08 -1.67 -1.93
N THR A 57 -14.38 -1.97 -2.03
CA THR A 57 -15.33 -1.29 -2.93
C THR A 57 -16.27 -0.33 -2.20
N ASN A 58 -16.25 -0.31 -0.86
CA ASN A 58 -17.09 0.54 -0.05
C ASN A 58 -16.47 0.80 1.32
N ARG A 59 -17.11 1.70 2.07
CA ARG A 59 -16.66 2.13 3.40
C ARG A 59 -16.64 1.00 4.43
N GLU A 60 -17.64 0.11 4.44
CA GLU A 60 -17.72 -1.00 5.40
C GLU A 60 -16.54 -1.98 5.23
N GLN A 61 -16.18 -2.28 3.98
CA GLN A 61 -14.99 -3.09 3.67
C GLN A 61 -13.70 -2.37 4.09
N LEU A 62 -13.60 -1.06 3.89
CA LEU A 62 -12.45 -0.27 4.33
C LEU A 62 -12.31 -0.25 5.85
N GLU A 63 -13.39 -0.03 6.58
CA GLU A 63 -13.40 -0.07 8.05
C GLU A 63 -12.99 -1.46 8.55
N THR A 64 -13.51 -2.54 7.94
CA THR A 64 -13.10 -3.92 8.24
C THR A 64 -11.60 -4.15 7.99
N LEU A 65 -11.06 -3.63 6.89
CA LEU A 65 -9.62 -3.73 6.58
C LEU A 65 -8.78 -2.98 7.60
N ILE A 66 -9.22 -1.79 8.04
CA ILE A 66 -8.52 -0.99 9.06
C ILE A 66 -8.48 -1.74 10.40
N GLU A 67 -9.60 -2.30 10.84
CA GLU A 67 -9.67 -3.12 12.07
C GLU A 67 -8.71 -4.31 12.00
N TYR A 68 -8.66 -4.99 10.84
CA TYR A 68 -7.72 -6.08 10.62
C TYR A 68 -6.26 -5.63 10.74
N LEU A 69 -5.89 -4.51 10.09
CA LEU A 69 -4.54 -3.95 10.15
C LEU A 69 -4.14 -3.55 11.58
N GLN A 70 -5.06 -2.98 12.36
CA GLN A 70 -4.85 -2.69 13.78
C GLN A 70 -4.57 -3.97 14.58
N SER A 71 -5.34 -5.04 14.34
CA SER A 71 -5.13 -6.33 15.01
C SER A 71 -3.78 -6.99 14.68
N ILE A 72 -3.21 -6.71 13.50
CA ILE A 72 -1.87 -7.17 13.12
C ILE A 72 -0.80 -6.30 13.77
N SER A 73 -1.03 -4.99 13.88
CA SER A 73 -0.12 -4.08 14.56
C SER A 73 0.19 -4.55 15.99
N ASP A 74 -0.81 -5.05 16.71
CA ASP A 74 -0.63 -5.59 18.07
C ASP A 74 0.25 -6.84 18.11
N LYS A 75 0.34 -7.58 16.99
CA LYS A 75 1.16 -8.80 16.85
C LYS A 75 2.57 -8.51 16.37
N MET A 76 2.78 -7.38 15.69
CA MET A 76 4.10 -6.91 15.29
C MET A 76 4.79 -6.33 16.52
N SER A 77 5.31 -7.22 17.37
CA SER A 77 6.21 -6.86 18.46
C SER A 77 7.48 -6.27 17.83
N SER A 78 7.80 -5.01 18.17
CA SER A 78 8.90 -4.22 17.61
C SER A 78 10.22 -4.98 17.49
#